data_AF-A0A1I5UAQ4-F1
#
_entry.id   AF-A0A1I5UAQ4-F1
#
_cell.length_a   1.000
_cell.length_b   1.000
_cell.length_c   1.000
_cell.angle_alpha   90.00
_cell.angle_beta   90.00
_cell.angle_gamma   90.00
#
_symmetry.space_group_name_H-M   'P 1'
#
loop_
_entity.id
_entity.type
_entity.pdbx_description
1 polymer ?
#
loop_
_entity_poly.entity_id
_entity_poly.type
_entity_poly.pdbx_seq_one_letter_code
_entity_poly.pdbx_strand_id
1 'polypeptide(L)' 'MRGEILGVERRRRWSDEEKLAILQSVGIGGATVSQVARLHDLKRQQIYAWRSELKQKGLLPRDAGPVFLPV' A
#
# COMPACT_ATOMS: atom_id res chain seq x y z
N MET A 1 -23.56 -10.37 -4.23
CA MET A 1 -23.45 -10.44 -2.76
C MET A 1 -21.97 -10.41 -2.43
N ARG A 2 -21.46 -9.32 -1.86
CA ARG A 2 -20.04 -9.18 -1.46
C ARG A 2 -19.91 -9.77 -0.06
N GLY A 3 -19.23 -10.89 0.08
CA GLY A 3 -19.11 -11.52 1.39
C GLY A 3 -18.45 -12.87 1.35
N GLU A 4 -17.28 -12.96 0.73
CA GLU A 4 -16.42 -14.14 0.90
C GLU A 4 -15.01 -13.60 1.09
N ILE A 5 -14.49 -13.69 2.32
CA ILE A 5 -13.17 -14.19 2.73
C ILE A 5 -13.10 -13.96 4.26
N LEU A 6 -13.71 -14.86 5.03
CA LEU A 6 -13.58 -14.97 6.49
C LEU A 6 -12.81 -16.27 6.86
N GLY A 7 -11.72 -16.59 6.14
CA GLY A 7 -11.08 -17.91 6.25
C GLY A 7 -9.59 -18.04 5.91
N VAL A 8 -8.77 -16.98 6.01
CA VAL A 8 -7.32 -17.03 5.70
C VAL A 8 -6.47 -16.39 6.81
N GLU A 9 -6.74 -16.77 8.05
CA GLU A 9 -6.09 -16.22 9.26
C GLU A 9 -4.63 -16.67 9.48
N ARG A 10 -3.86 -16.98 8.42
CA ARG A 10 -2.39 -17.22 8.54
C ARG A 10 -1.51 -16.65 7.41
N ARG A 11 -2.06 -16.24 6.28
CA ARG A 11 -1.33 -15.46 5.26
C ARG A 11 -2.33 -14.55 4.57
N ARG A 12 -2.56 -13.37 5.15
CA ARG A 12 -3.37 -12.31 4.53
C ARG A 12 -2.88 -12.11 3.09
N ARG A 13 -3.63 -12.61 2.11
CA ARG A 13 -3.36 -12.38 0.70
C ARG A 13 -3.90 -11.00 0.40
N TRP A 14 -3.03 -10.13 -0.08
CA TRP A 14 -3.38 -8.78 -0.47
C TRP A 14 -3.60 -8.75 -1.97
N SER A 15 -4.81 -8.40 -2.38
CA SER A 15 -5.16 -8.12 -3.76
C SER A 15 -4.45 -6.85 -4.22
N ASP A 16 -4.26 -6.69 -5.54
CA ASP A 16 -3.56 -5.52 -6.06
C ASP A 16 -4.30 -4.20 -5.71
N GLU A 17 -5.63 -4.23 -5.64
CA GLU A 17 -6.47 -3.13 -5.15
C GLU A 17 -6.21 -2.80 -3.68
N GLU A 18 -6.09 -3.81 -2.82
CA GLU A 18 -5.82 -3.60 -1.39
C GLU A 18 -4.40 -3.06 -1.16
N LYS A 19 -3.41 -3.58 -1.91
CA LYS A 19 -2.04 -3.05 -1.91
C LYS A 19 -2.02 -1.58 -2.32
N LEU A 20 -2.78 -1.22 -3.36
CA LEU A 20 -2.91 0.17 -3.83
C LEU A 20 -3.56 1.07 -2.78
N ALA A 21 -4.65 0.63 -2.15
CA ALA A 21 -5.32 1.39 -1.09
C ALA A 21 -4.38 1.68 0.10
N ILE A 22 -3.57 0.69 0.50
CA ILE A 22 -2.56 0.85 1.56
C ILE A 22 -1.47 1.81 1.13
N LEU A 23 -0.95 1.67 -0.09
CA LEU A 23 0.08 2.56 -0.62
C LEU A 23 -0.40 4.00 -0.76
N GLN A 24 -1.64 4.21 -1.18
CA GLN A 24 -2.25 5.54 -1.27
C GLN A 24 -2.51 6.17 0.10
N SER A 25 -2.66 5.36 1.16
CA SER A 25 -2.79 5.86 2.53
C SER A 25 -1.48 6.43 3.07
N VAL A 26 -0.33 6.10 2.47
CA VAL A 26 0.96 6.71 2.82
C VAL A 26 0.98 8.17 2.37
N GLY A 27 1.32 9.08 3.27
CA GLY A 27 1.37 10.52 3.03
C GLY A 27 0.05 11.24 3.32
N ILE A 28 -1.08 10.52 3.39
CA ILE A 28 -2.37 11.09 3.80
C ILE A 28 -2.28 11.49 5.28
N GLY A 29 -2.56 12.76 5.58
CA GLY A 29 -2.49 13.28 6.95
C GLY A 29 -1.11 13.17 7.60
N GLY A 30 -0.03 13.12 6.80
CA GLY A 30 1.33 12.91 7.32
C GLY A 30 1.65 11.48 7.73
N ALA A 31 0.78 10.50 7.40
CA ALA A 31 1.02 9.10 7.72
C ALA A 31 2.27 8.57 7.01
N THR A 32 3.23 8.12 7.80
CA THR A 32 4.47 7.53 7.30
C THR A 32 4.26 6.06 6.89
N VAL A 33 5.16 5.55 6.03
CA VAL A 33 5.22 4.12 5.67
C VAL A 33 5.25 3.22 6.92
N SER A 34 5.93 3.65 7.99
CA SER A 34 6.02 2.91 9.26
C SER A 34 4.66 2.83 9.99
N GLN A 35 3.91 3.92 10.03
CA GLN A 35 2.60 3.97 10.67
C GLN A 35 1.58 3.13 9.89
N VAL A 36 1.53 3.29 8.57
CA VAL A 36 0.66 2.48 7.69
C VAL A 36 1.02 0.99 7.81
N ALA A 37 2.30 0.64 7.81
CA ALA A 37 2.72 -0.75 8.00
C ALA A 37 2.20 -1.32 9.32
N ARG A 38 2.32 -0.58 10.43
CA ARG A 38 1.83 -1.01 11.75
C ARG A 38 0.31 -1.17 11.80
N LEU A 39 -0.45 -0.28 11.15
CA LEU A 39 -1.92 -0.35 11.11
C LEU A 39 -2.42 -1.60 10.38
N HIS A 40 -1.69 -2.07 9.38
CA HIS A 40 -2.06 -3.22 8.56
C HIS A 40 -1.34 -4.52 8.93
N ASP A 41 -0.56 -4.52 10.02
CA ASP A 41 0.31 -5.63 10.45
C ASP A 41 1.30 -6.09 9.36
N LEU A 42 1.94 -5.13 8.71
CA LEU A 42 2.89 -5.34 7.62
C LEU A 42 4.31 -4.92 8.03
N LYS A 43 5.29 -5.51 7.34
CA LYS A 43 6.66 -5.01 7.39
C LYS A 43 6.83 -3.89 6.36
N ARG A 44 7.63 -2.87 6.68
CA ARG A 44 7.98 -1.79 5.74
C ARG A 44 8.55 -2.32 4.41
N GLN A 45 9.39 -3.36 4.47
CA GLN A 45 9.93 -4.03 3.29
C GLN A 45 8.84 -4.58 2.35
N GLN A 46 7.72 -5.05 2.90
CA GLN A 46 6.60 -5.57 2.12
C GLN A 46 5.92 -4.45 1.33
N ILE A 47 5.80 -3.26 1.91
CA ILE A 47 5.27 -2.07 1.24
C ILE A 47 6.18 -1.65 0.07
N TYR A 48 7.50 -1.68 0.27
CA TYR A 48 8.45 -1.41 -0.83
C TYR A 48 8.42 -2.47 -1.93
N ALA A 49 8.31 -3.75 -1.57
CA ALA A 49 8.16 -4.83 -2.52
C ALA A 49 6.89 -4.64 -3.38
N TRP A 50 5.77 -4.24 -2.76
CA TRP A 50 4.54 -3.94 -3.48
C TRP A 50 4.63 -2.73 -4.40
N ARG A 51 5.36 -1.67 -4.03
CA ARG A 51 5.62 -0.55 -4.95
C ARG A 51 6.32 -1.04 -6.22
N SER A 52 7.33 -1.89 -6.07
CA SER A 52 8.03 -2.47 -7.22
C SER A 52 7.12 -3.39 -8.04
N GLU A 53 6.38 -4.29 -7.39
CA GLU A 53 5.46 -5.22 -8.05
C GLU A 53 4.37 -4.48 -8.84
N LEU A 54 3.71 -3.50 -8.23
CA LEU A 54 2.65 -2.72 -8.87
C LEU A 54 3.19 -1.79 -9.95
N LYS A 55 4.42 -1.27 -9.80
CA LYS A 55 5.10 -0.52 -10.86
C LYS A 55 5.38 -1.40 -12.08
N GLN A 56 5.85 -2.63 -11.86
CA GLN A 56 6.08 -3.59 -12.95
C GLN A 56 4.78 -3.99 -13.65
N LYS A 57 3.67 -4.08 -12.91
CA LYS A 57 2.33 -4.31 -13.45
C LYS A 57 1.70 -3.08 -14.12
N GLY A 58 2.33 -1.90 -14.05
CA GLY A 58 1.75 -0.64 -14.54
C GLY A 58 0.54 -0.14 -13.74
N LEU A 59 0.30 -0.72 -12.55
CA LEU A 59 -0.85 -0.41 -11.68
C LEU A 59 -0.55 0.71 -10.68
N LEU A 60 0.73 1.00 -10.42
CA LEU A 60 1.10 2.13 -9.60
C LEU A 60 0.97 3.41 -10.44
N PRO A 61 0.14 4.40 -10.05
CA PRO A 61 0.18 5.71 -10.67
C PRO A 61 1.61 6.26 -10.57
N ARG A 62 2.10 6.89 -11.64
CA ARG A 62 3.44 7.48 -11.69
C ARG A 62 3.63 8.27 -10.41
N ASP A 63 4.63 7.87 -9.63
CA ASP A 63 4.88 8.39 -8.28
C ASP A 63 4.57 9.89 -8.28
N ALA A 64 3.57 10.30 -7.50
CA ALA A 64 3.55 11.66 -6.98
C ALA A 64 4.75 11.73 -6.03
N GLY A 65 5.95 11.75 -6.63
CA GLY A 65 7.18 12.00 -5.92
C GLY A 65 7.03 13.32 -5.16
N PRO A 66 7.89 13.57 -4.17
CA PRO A 66 7.80 14.80 -3.38
C PRO A 66 7.62 16.00 -4.31
N VAL A 67 6.42 16.58 -4.27
CA VAL A 67 6.10 17.79 -5.02
C VAL A 67 6.86 18.89 -4.31
N PHE A 68 7.96 19.32 -4.91
CA PHE A 68 8.70 20.46 -4.43
C PHE A 68 7.81 21.69 -4.69
N LEU A 69 7.15 22.19 -3.64
CA LEU A 69 6.44 23.45 -3.71
C LEU A 69 7.49 24.57 -3.70
N PRO A 70 7.57 25.41 -4.75
CA PRO A 70 8.46 26.58 -4.70
C PRO A 70 7.97 27.52 -3.60
N VAL A 71 8.90 27.97 -2.76
CA VAL A 71 8.74 29.05 -1.77
C VAL A 71 9.18 30.37 -2.39
#